data_AF-A0A936PYW9-F1
#
_entry.id   AF-A0A936PYW9-F1
#
_cell.length_a   1.000
_cell.length_b   1.000
_cell.length_c   1.000
_cell.angle_alpha   90.00
_cell.angle_beta   90.00
_cell.angle_gamma   90.00
#
_symmetry.space_group_name_H-M   'P 1'
#
loop_
_entity.id
_entity.type
_entity.pdbx_description
1 polymer ?
#
loop_
_entity_poly.entity_id
_entity_poly.type
_entity_poly.pdbx_seq_one_letter_code
_entity_poly.pdbx_strand_id
1 'polypeptide(L)'
;MNKNLLLILLGLAACQPSDDKIPPESLPPGDSGGEAVDEDGDGSPTGEDCDDTDPAVSPSAEERCDGVDNDCDGAVDDDATDATAWTTDSDGDGYGAGTPTLACEAPEGTVSQDGDCDDADARYNPGAAETDCADPNDYNCDGSTGFADTDGDGFAACQECDDADGAVNPDATEVCDGIDNNCDGITDGADAADAQTVYADTDGDSYGDADFPLVTCERPEGYAERALGLRRRRRRGEPRRHRGLRRPRQQLRRRHRRGHRRRRRHLLRRPRRRRPRRRRLRPRRLRGPTGYVATHEDCDDGDGAVSPDGVEVCDEVDNDCDGAVDEPDAADAASFYDDTDGDGYGDPDAMSLACEAPSGAVTDNTDCDDAVININPGAAEACDGLDNNCDGDIDDGVLGSGLACPASSCADILADQPSAPSGDYNLEHDGVVSVVECDMDEGCAVVVNEDFESGASSAWSLTTTTNCGAFSTILGGYGIIAGGTLTATWDVSDYPHTEALVSLAYIKLDSWDGETASAAVDGVTFWSEALYYYDGAEVCGWNRGYEGSYDERHELSATVAHSADTITVSATSALNQDAGDESFGIDDVRVCLR
;
A
#
# COMPACT_ATOMS: atom_id res chain seq x y z
N MET A 1 21.77 9.17 -61.79
CA MET A 1 20.55 9.32 -62.62
C MET A 1 19.60 10.22 -61.86
N ASN A 2 19.16 11.31 -62.50
CA ASN A 2 18.26 12.31 -61.92
C ASN A 2 16.92 11.71 -61.45
N LYS A 3 16.32 12.27 -60.40
CA LYS A 3 15.03 12.98 -60.44
C LYS A 3 14.63 13.51 -59.04
N ASN A 4 14.24 14.80 -59.03
CA ASN A 4 13.17 15.51 -58.29
C ASN A 4 12.48 14.75 -57.12
N LEU A 5 12.07 15.38 -56.01
CA LEU A 5 10.98 16.38 -55.99
C LEU A 5 10.66 16.86 -54.56
N LEU A 6 10.14 18.09 -54.47
CA LEU A 6 9.23 18.69 -53.48
C LEU A 6 9.72 19.03 -52.05
N LEU A 7 10.00 20.33 -51.83
CA LEU A 7 9.80 21.00 -50.54
C LEU A 7 8.35 21.51 -50.50
N ILE A 8 7.58 21.10 -49.48
CA ILE A 8 6.30 21.71 -49.09
C ILE A 8 6.58 22.62 -47.91
N LEU A 9 6.33 23.92 -48.10
CA LEU A 9 6.21 24.90 -47.01
C LEU A 9 4.84 24.74 -46.36
N LEU A 10 4.81 24.52 -45.05
CA LEU A 10 3.66 24.82 -44.20
C LEU A 10 4.15 25.69 -43.04
N GLY A 11 3.55 26.88 -42.94
CA GLY A 11 3.92 27.90 -41.97
C GLY A 11 3.29 27.62 -40.60
N LEU A 12 4.07 27.93 -39.56
CA LEU A 12 3.58 28.15 -38.22
C LEU A 12 3.74 29.64 -37.89
N ALA A 13 2.63 30.19 -37.40
CA ALA A 13 2.45 31.58 -37.06
C ALA A 13 3.22 31.92 -35.78
N ALA A 14 4.14 32.87 -35.86
CA ALA A 14 4.70 33.54 -34.70
C ALA A 14 3.75 34.65 -34.23
N CYS A 15 3.39 34.62 -32.95
CA CYS A 15 2.65 35.70 -32.30
C CYS A 15 3.63 36.87 -32.06
N GLN A 16 3.39 38.01 -32.70
CA GLN A 16 4.16 39.24 -32.46
C GLN A 16 3.55 40.03 -31.30
N PRO A 17 4.34 40.62 -30.38
CA PRO A 17 3.85 41.57 -29.41
C PRO A 17 3.48 42.90 -30.11
N SER A 18 2.32 43.43 -29.79
CA SER A 18 1.75 44.66 -30.35
C SER A 18 2.40 45.90 -29.73
N ASP A 19 3.10 46.67 -30.58
CA ASP A 19 3.48 48.07 -30.34
C ASP A 19 2.23 48.96 -30.26
N ASP A 20 1.77 49.31 -29.05
CA ASP A 20 0.86 50.44 -28.85
C ASP A 20 1.59 51.62 -28.21
N LYS A 21 1.86 52.62 -29.05
CA LYS A 21 2.39 53.94 -28.68
C LYS A 21 1.32 54.77 -27.98
N ILE A 22 1.54 55.13 -26.72
CA ILE A 22 0.82 56.22 -26.04
C ILE A 22 1.53 57.57 -26.31
N PRO A 23 0.84 58.65 -26.72
CA PRO A 23 1.45 59.95 -27.00
C PRO A 23 1.67 60.79 -25.72
N PRO A 24 2.56 61.80 -25.75
CA PRO A 24 3.00 62.50 -24.55
C PRO A 24 2.08 63.67 -24.20
N GLU A 25 1.51 63.67 -23.00
CA GLU A 25 0.99 64.88 -22.36
C GLU A 25 1.86 65.31 -21.17
N SER A 26 1.98 66.63 -21.09
CA SER A 26 2.88 67.45 -20.27
C SER A 26 2.82 67.26 -18.76
N LEU A 27 4.00 67.08 -18.15
CA LEU A 27 4.25 67.26 -16.71
C LEU A 27 4.30 68.76 -16.33
N PRO A 28 3.68 69.20 -15.22
CA PRO A 28 4.09 70.40 -14.50
C PRO A 28 5.25 70.09 -13.53
N PRO A 29 6.10 71.09 -13.19
CA PRO A 29 7.31 70.84 -12.41
C PRO A 29 7.00 70.80 -10.91
N GLY A 30 7.45 69.73 -10.26
CA GLY A 30 7.33 69.52 -8.81
C GLY A 30 8.51 68.70 -8.31
N ASP A 31 9.59 69.41 -8.02
CA ASP A 31 10.73 69.00 -7.21
C ASP A 31 10.28 68.48 -5.83
N SER A 32 10.56 67.21 -5.53
CA SER A 32 11.13 66.70 -4.26
C SER A 32 11.09 65.17 -4.24
N GLY A 33 12.14 64.55 -3.72
CA GLY A 33 12.48 63.13 -3.90
C GLY A 33 11.37 62.15 -3.58
N GLY A 34 11.20 61.18 -4.47
CA GLY A 34 10.67 59.87 -4.08
C GLY A 34 11.78 59.19 -3.29
N GLU A 35 11.55 59.03 -2.00
CA GLU A 35 12.29 58.03 -1.23
C GLU A 35 12.06 56.70 -1.94
N ALA A 36 13.15 55.99 -2.25
CA ALA A 36 13.06 54.65 -2.79
C ALA A 36 12.34 53.83 -1.71
N VAL A 37 11.08 53.51 -1.99
CA VAL A 37 10.19 52.79 -1.07
C VAL A 37 10.52 51.32 -1.24
N ASP A 38 10.62 50.65 -0.11
CA ASP A 38 10.72 49.21 0.08
C ASP A 38 9.29 48.78 0.46
N GLU A 39 8.58 48.17 -0.49
CA GLU A 39 7.12 47.97 -0.44
C GLU A 39 6.74 46.65 0.25
N ASP A 40 7.60 45.64 0.20
CA ASP A 40 7.43 44.33 0.83
C ASP A 40 8.26 44.12 2.12
N GLY A 41 9.23 45.00 2.39
CA GLY A 41 9.97 45.08 3.64
C GLY A 41 11.21 44.18 3.71
N ASP A 42 11.74 43.74 2.57
CA ASP A 42 12.92 42.86 2.49
C ASP A 42 14.25 43.64 2.69
N GLY A 43 14.21 44.97 2.57
CA GLY A 43 15.36 45.86 2.70
C GLY A 43 15.92 46.38 1.37
N SER A 44 15.31 46.03 0.24
CA SER A 44 15.65 46.43 -1.12
C SER A 44 14.61 47.42 -1.66
N PRO A 45 15.01 48.57 -2.22
CA PRO A 45 14.03 49.52 -2.72
C PRO A 45 13.75 49.35 -4.22
N THR A 46 12.54 49.77 -4.65
CA THR A 46 11.98 49.96 -6.03
C THR A 46 12.86 50.30 -7.24
N GLY A 47 14.14 50.59 -7.09
CA GLY A 47 15.08 50.76 -8.20
C GLY A 47 16.13 49.66 -8.34
N GLU A 48 16.25 48.78 -7.35
CA GLU A 48 17.23 47.69 -7.26
C GLU A 48 16.54 46.32 -7.13
N ASP A 49 15.29 46.29 -6.66
CA ASP A 49 14.43 45.10 -6.56
C ASP A 49 13.73 44.78 -7.90
N CYS A 50 13.71 43.51 -8.29
CA CYS A 50 13.08 43.02 -9.50
C CYS A 50 11.61 42.59 -9.28
N ASP A 51 11.15 42.39 -8.04
CA ASP A 51 9.73 42.27 -7.66
C ASP A 51 9.43 42.91 -6.31
N ASP A 52 9.14 44.22 -6.34
CA ASP A 52 8.78 45.06 -5.17
C ASP A 52 7.53 44.60 -4.36
N THR A 53 6.90 43.50 -4.74
CA THR A 53 5.73 42.96 -4.06
C THR A 53 5.98 41.63 -3.38
N ASP A 54 7.16 41.04 -3.57
CA ASP A 54 7.53 39.74 -3.03
C ASP A 54 8.85 39.80 -2.24
N PRO A 55 8.81 39.73 -0.91
CA PRO A 55 10.01 39.87 -0.08
C PRO A 55 10.97 38.67 -0.20
N ALA A 56 10.63 37.65 -0.98
CA ALA A 56 11.52 36.56 -1.35
C ALA A 56 12.36 36.85 -2.61
N VAL A 57 12.11 37.95 -3.32
CA VAL A 57 12.80 38.34 -4.56
C VAL A 57 13.50 39.66 -4.31
N SER A 58 14.83 39.63 -4.21
CA SER A 58 15.64 40.84 -4.09
C SER A 58 17.13 40.62 -4.27
N PRO A 59 17.95 41.66 -4.52
CA PRO A 59 19.41 41.57 -4.69
C PRO A 59 20.23 40.88 -3.59
N SER A 60 19.60 40.54 -2.46
CA SER A 60 20.24 39.83 -1.35
C SER A 60 19.56 38.53 -0.96
N ALA A 61 18.51 38.13 -1.69
CA ALA A 61 17.90 36.82 -1.55
C ALA A 61 18.85 35.72 -2.00
N GLU A 62 18.56 34.48 -1.58
CA GLU A 62 19.23 33.29 -2.06
C GLU A 62 18.42 32.71 -3.21
N GLU A 63 19.10 32.32 -4.29
CA GLU A 63 18.49 31.66 -5.44
C GLU A 63 17.85 30.31 -5.06
N ARG A 64 16.71 30.03 -5.68
CA ARG A 64 15.97 28.77 -5.55
C ARG A 64 15.59 28.23 -6.91
N CYS A 65 15.36 26.92 -7.01
CA CYS A 65 14.90 26.25 -8.22
C CYS A 65 13.38 26.45 -8.44
N ASP A 66 12.91 27.70 -8.54
CA ASP A 66 11.49 28.03 -8.72
C ASP A 66 11.18 28.74 -10.06
N GLY A 67 12.20 28.96 -10.89
CA GLY A 67 12.09 29.62 -12.18
C GLY A 67 11.99 31.15 -12.07
N VAL A 68 12.26 31.71 -10.90
CA VAL A 68 12.33 33.14 -10.62
C VAL A 68 13.79 33.51 -10.38
N ASP A 69 14.19 34.68 -10.90
CA ASP A 69 15.46 35.33 -10.56
C ASP A 69 15.28 35.96 -9.17
N ASN A 70 15.48 35.18 -8.11
CA ASN A 70 15.24 35.61 -6.73
C ASN A 70 16.27 36.65 -6.30
N ASP A 71 17.50 36.62 -6.78
CA ASP A 71 18.61 37.49 -6.41
C ASP A 71 18.81 38.68 -7.36
N CYS A 72 17.93 38.82 -8.35
CA CYS A 72 17.87 39.91 -9.32
C CYS A 72 19.19 40.16 -10.09
N ASP A 73 20.04 39.14 -10.26
CA ASP A 73 21.31 39.26 -10.97
C ASP A 73 21.19 39.09 -12.50
N GLY A 74 20.01 38.64 -12.95
CA GLY A 74 19.65 38.43 -14.35
C GLY A 74 19.88 37.01 -14.87
N ALA A 75 20.36 36.09 -14.03
CA ALA A 75 20.29 34.66 -14.22
C ALA A 75 19.09 34.10 -13.44
N VAL A 76 18.48 33.04 -13.96
CA VAL A 76 17.37 32.36 -13.29
C VAL A 76 17.90 31.04 -12.77
N ASP A 77 17.71 30.80 -11.48
CA ASP A 77 18.11 29.59 -10.74
C ASP A 77 19.63 29.30 -10.82
N ASP A 78 20.47 30.35 -10.86
CA ASP A 78 21.93 30.25 -10.81
C ASP A 78 22.38 30.03 -9.36
N ASP A 79 23.32 29.12 -9.10
CA ASP A 79 23.84 28.87 -7.75
C ASP A 79 22.74 28.60 -6.68
N ALA A 80 21.57 28.08 -7.12
CA ALA A 80 20.41 27.84 -6.29
C ALA A 80 20.73 26.95 -5.07
N THR A 81 20.25 27.38 -3.92
CA THR A 81 20.56 26.74 -2.62
C THR A 81 19.90 25.37 -2.44
N ASP A 82 18.82 25.13 -3.15
CA ASP A 82 18.06 23.88 -3.24
C ASP A 82 18.37 23.09 -4.52
N ALA A 83 19.44 23.44 -5.25
CA ALA A 83 19.86 22.70 -6.43
C ALA A 83 20.19 21.24 -6.11
N THR A 84 19.65 20.33 -6.92
CA THR A 84 19.89 18.89 -6.81
C THR A 84 21.30 18.55 -7.25
N ALA A 85 21.94 17.60 -6.55
CA ALA A 85 23.21 17.03 -6.94
C ALA A 85 23.03 15.95 -8.01
N TRP A 86 23.66 16.12 -9.17
CA TRP A 86 23.61 15.17 -10.29
C TRP A 86 24.99 14.56 -10.55
N THR A 87 25.05 13.24 -10.69
CA THR A 87 26.26 12.47 -10.99
C THR A 87 26.16 11.83 -12.37
N THR A 88 27.29 11.58 -13.02
CA THR A 88 27.27 10.98 -14.37
C THR A 88 26.85 9.52 -14.26
N ASP A 89 25.92 9.11 -15.12
CA ASP A 89 25.49 7.71 -15.28
C ASP A 89 25.98 7.26 -16.67
N SER A 90 27.11 6.57 -16.71
CA SER A 90 27.76 6.24 -17.98
C SER A 90 27.28 4.91 -18.59
N ASP A 91 26.65 4.03 -17.82
CA ASP A 91 26.17 2.72 -18.28
C ASP A 91 24.64 2.60 -18.36
N GLY A 92 23.91 3.56 -17.82
CA GLY A 92 22.47 3.73 -17.95
C GLY A 92 21.64 2.93 -16.95
N ASP A 93 22.20 2.59 -15.78
CA ASP A 93 21.52 1.80 -14.76
C ASP A 93 20.70 2.61 -13.74
N GLY A 94 20.80 3.95 -13.82
CA GLY A 94 20.05 4.87 -12.97
C GLY A 94 20.80 5.32 -11.71
N TYR A 95 21.99 4.77 -11.44
CA TYR A 95 22.93 5.24 -10.43
C TYR A 95 24.14 5.86 -11.11
N GLY A 96 24.65 6.94 -10.53
CA GLY A 96 25.79 7.65 -11.06
C GLY A 96 26.97 7.57 -10.11
N ALA A 97 28.14 7.91 -10.66
CA ALA A 97 29.37 8.02 -9.89
C ALA A 97 30.12 9.33 -10.14
N GLY A 98 30.95 9.69 -9.16
CA GLY A 98 31.98 10.72 -9.32
C GLY A 98 31.70 12.00 -8.57
N THR A 99 32.05 13.14 -9.16
CA THR A 99 31.86 14.45 -8.51
C THR A 99 30.51 15.02 -8.92
N PRO A 100 29.58 15.27 -7.98
CA PRO A 100 28.28 15.79 -8.32
C PRO A 100 28.37 17.22 -8.87
N THR A 101 27.50 17.52 -9.83
CA THR A 101 27.23 18.87 -10.33
C THR A 101 25.87 19.31 -9.77
N LEU A 102 25.82 20.48 -9.13
CA LEU A 102 24.56 21.04 -8.64
C LEU A 102 23.81 21.71 -9.80
N ALA A 103 22.55 21.36 -10.00
CA ALA A 103 21.66 21.96 -10.99
C ALA A 103 20.18 21.73 -10.63
N CYS A 104 19.31 22.66 -11.00
CA CYS A 104 17.86 22.52 -10.81
C CYS A 104 17.23 21.48 -11.72
N GLU A 105 17.74 21.35 -12.95
CA GLU A 105 17.35 20.32 -13.90
C GLU A 105 18.52 19.37 -14.18
N ALA A 106 18.21 18.10 -14.41
CA ALA A 106 19.19 17.06 -14.73
C ALA A 106 20.02 17.42 -15.98
N PRO A 107 21.35 17.58 -15.86
CA PRO A 107 22.22 17.62 -17.03
C PRO A 107 22.12 16.33 -17.86
N GLU A 108 22.32 16.43 -19.17
CA GLU A 108 22.26 15.27 -20.08
C GLU A 108 23.28 14.19 -19.67
N GLY A 109 22.80 12.96 -19.44
CA GLY A 109 23.62 11.81 -19.03
C GLY A 109 23.98 11.81 -17.54
N THR A 110 23.14 12.40 -16.69
CA THR A 110 23.33 12.40 -15.24
C THR A 110 22.07 11.97 -14.51
N VAL A 111 22.25 11.46 -13.29
CA VAL A 111 21.19 11.00 -12.38
C VAL A 111 21.42 11.55 -10.97
N SER A 112 20.35 11.67 -10.19
CA SER A 112 20.42 12.20 -8.82
C SER A 112 20.89 11.15 -7.80
N GLN A 113 20.74 9.87 -8.15
CA GLN A 113 21.17 8.76 -7.30
C GLN A 113 22.68 8.54 -7.47
N ASP A 114 23.47 8.85 -6.44
CA ASP A 114 24.91 8.56 -6.40
C ASP A 114 25.16 7.17 -5.80
N GLY A 115 26.40 6.68 -5.88
CA GLY A 115 26.85 5.48 -5.17
C GLY A 115 27.19 4.28 -6.07
N ASP A 116 27.19 4.46 -7.38
CA ASP A 116 27.70 3.45 -8.30
C ASP A 116 29.22 3.22 -8.08
N CYS A 117 29.59 1.95 -7.89
CA CYS A 117 30.96 1.53 -7.65
C CYS A 117 31.75 1.13 -8.91
N ASP A 118 31.08 0.90 -10.05
CA ASP A 118 31.67 0.75 -11.38
C ASP A 118 30.74 1.29 -12.49
N ASP A 119 30.73 2.61 -12.65
CA ASP A 119 29.96 3.43 -13.63
C ASP A 119 30.10 3.01 -15.11
N ALA A 120 30.84 1.95 -15.42
CA ALA A 120 30.95 1.38 -16.75
C ALA A 120 30.23 0.02 -16.92
N ASP A 121 29.61 -0.50 -15.86
CA ASP A 121 28.96 -1.81 -15.82
C ASP A 121 27.72 -1.77 -14.90
N ALA A 122 26.55 -1.70 -15.55
CA ALA A 122 25.19 -1.59 -14.98
C ALA A 122 24.77 -2.68 -13.95
N ARG A 123 25.69 -3.58 -13.59
CA ARG A 123 25.53 -4.59 -12.55
C ARG A 123 26.01 -4.10 -11.19
N TYR A 124 26.74 -2.99 -11.11
CA TYR A 124 27.44 -2.51 -9.91
C TYR A 124 26.81 -1.23 -9.37
N ASN A 125 25.67 -1.35 -8.70
CA ASN A 125 24.96 -0.21 -8.16
C ASN A 125 24.24 -0.58 -6.85
N PRO A 126 23.92 0.40 -5.97
CA PRO A 126 23.23 0.16 -4.70
C PRO A 126 21.92 -0.63 -4.77
N GLY A 127 21.24 -0.66 -5.92
CA GLY A 127 20.01 -1.43 -6.13
C GLY A 127 20.22 -2.85 -6.66
N ALA A 128 21.45 -3.26 -6.95
CA ALA A 128 21.74 -4.56 -7.55
C ALA A 128 21.56 -5.70 -6.51
N ALA A 129 20.96 -6.81 -6.93
CA ALA A 129 20.76 -7.96 -6.05
C ALA A 129 21.93 -8.97 -6.14
N GLU A 130 22.52 -9.32 -5.00
CA GLU A 130 23.61 -10.31 -4.90
C GLU A 130 23.07 -11.75 -4.82
N THR A 131 22.34 -12.18 -5.85
CA THR A 131 21.62 -13.48 -5.83
C THR A 131 22.52 -14.71 -6.04
N ASP A 132 23.74 -14.53 -6.56
CA ASP A 132 24.72 -15.62 -6.70
C ASP A 132 25.63 -15.68 -5.48
N CYS A 133 25.23 -16.49 -4.51
CA CYS A 133 25.96 -16.80 -3.29
C CYS A 133 27.33 -17.48 -3.49
N ALA A 134 27.78 -17.69 -4.74
CA ALA A 134 29.12 -18.16 -5.07
C ALA A 134 30.00 -17.09 -5.75
N ASP A 135 29.44 -15.93 -6.07
CA ASP A 135 30.13 -14.82 -6.71
C ASP A 135 30.77 -13.90 -5.65
N PRO A 136 32.10 -13.66 -5.71
CA PRO A 136 32.77 -12.78 -4.75
C PRO A 136 32.70 -11.29 -5.12
N ASN A 137 31.92 -10.90 -6.13
CA ASN A 137 31.77 -9.49 -6.52
C ASN A 137 30.68 -8.84 -5.66
N ASP A 138 31.00 -7.66 -5.14
CA ASP A 138 30.09 -6.75 -4.44
C ASP A 138 29.32 -5.96 -5.50
N TYR A 139 28.13 -6.42 -5.85
CA TYR A 139 27.31 -5.78 -6.90
C TYR A 139 26.49 -4.61 -6.34
N ASN A 140 26.14 -4.64 -5.05
CA ASN A 140 25.30 -3.63 -4.43
C ASN A 140 26.10 -2.48 -3.77
N CYS A 141 27.42 -2.49 -3.94
CA CYS A 141 28.33 -1.46 -3.45
C CYS A 141 28.24 -1.21 -1.92
N ASP A 142 27.75 -2.18 -1.14
CA ASP A 142 27.56 -2.05 0.30
C ASP A 142 28.82 -2.42 1.12
N GLY A 143 29.84 -2.96 0.44
CA GLY A 143 31.11 -3.37 1.04
C GLY A 143 31.10 -4.79 1.63
N SER A 144 29.98 -5.50 1.53
CA SER A 144 29.83 -6.94 1.72
C SER A 144 29.83 -7.65 0.36
N THR A 145 29.86 -8.96 0.38
CA THR A 145 29.66 -9.77 -0.82
C THR A 145 28.67 -10.86 -0.45
N GLY A 146 27.73 -11.18 -1.32
CA GLY A 146 26.76 -12.27 -1.08
C GLY A 146 27.39 -13.62 -0.72
N PHE A 147 28.66 -13.87 -1.06
CA PHE A 147 29.43 -15.08 -0.69
C PHE A 147 30.02 -15.07 0.74
N ALA A 148 30.02 -13.95 1.46
CA ALA A 148 30.58 -13.87 2.81
C ALA A 148 29.76 -14.74 3.79
N ASP A 149 30.42 -15.37 4.76
CA ASP A 149 29.83 -16.13 5.87
C ASP A 149 30.54 -15.60 7.12
N THR A 150 30.04 -14.49 7.65
CA THR A 150 30.79 -13.69 8.64
C THR A 150 30.79 -14.35 10.01
N ASP A 151 29.71 -15.04 10.38
CA ASP A 151 29.58 -15.73 11.65
C ASP A 151 30.00 -17.22 11.62
N GLY A 152 30.12 -17.83 10.42
CA GLY A 152 30.62 -19.17 10.21
C GLY A 152 29.58 -20.28 10.39
N ASP A 153 28.28 -19.99 10.28
CA ASP A 153 27.21 -20.97 10.47
C ASP A 153 26.96 -21.88 9.24
N GLY A 154 27.52 -21.48 8.09
CA GLY A 154 27.49 -22.20 6.83
C GLY A 154 26.41 -21.77 5.85
N PHE A 155 25.65 -20.73 6.17
CA PHE A 155 24.95 -19.88 5.21
C PHE A 155 25.88 -18.74 4.78
N ALA A 156 25.49 -18.04 3.72
CA ALA A 156 26.24 -16.90 3.22
C ALA A 156 25.32 -15.69 3.29
N ALA A 157 25.88 -14.48 3.35
CA ALA A 157 25.18 -13.22 3.52
C ALA A 157 23.98 -13.02 2.58
N CYS A 158 24.04 -13.51 1.33
CA CYS A 158 22.90 -13.49 0.39
C CYS A 158 21.69 -14.36 0.81
N GLN A 159 21.89 -15.30 1.73
CA GLN A 159 20.90 -16.25 2.23
C GLN A 159 20.38 -15.84 3.61
N GLU A 160 20.99 -14.85 4.23
CA GLU A 160 20.78 -14.48 5.62
C GLU A 160 20.28 -13.05 5.72
N CYS A 161 19.48 -12.82 6.74
CA CYS A 161 18.94 -11.51 7.06
C CYS A 161 19.83 -10.78 8.10
N ASP A 162 20.72 -11.49 8.81
CA ASP A 162 21.82 -10.92 9.60
C ASP A 162 23.06 -11.86 9.61
N ASP A 163 23.97 -11.71 8.63
CA ASP A 163 25.22 -12.48 8.48
C ASP A 163 26.21 -12.34 9.67
N ALA A 164 25.94 -11.43 10.61
CA ALA A 164 26.75 -11.28 11.81
C ALA A 164 26.28 -12.17 12.97
N ASP A 165 25.11 -12.81 12.87
CA ASP A 165 24.51 -13.64 13.92
C ASP A 165 24.10 -15.03 13.43
N GLY A 166 24.93 -16.04 13.70
CA GLY A 166 24.69 -17.41 13.24
C GLY A 166 23.54 -18.15 13.93
N ALA A 167 22.66 -17.42 14.62
CA ALA A 167 21.34 -17.88 15.03
C ALA A 167 20.22 -17.43 14.08
N VAL A 168 20.52 -16.58 13.10
CA VAL A 168 19.61 -15.94 12.14
C VAL A 168 19.94 -16.42 10.73
N ASN A 169 19.28 -17.49 10.29
CA ASN A 169 19.56 -18.13 9.00
C ASN A 169 18.37 -18.97 8.51
N PRO A 170 18.31 -19.36 7.22
CA PRO A 170 17.21 -20.13 6.63
C PRO A 170 16.84 -21.46 7.30
N ASP A 171 17.76 -22.08 8.05
CA ASP A 171 17.50 -23.34 8.76
C ASP A 171 17.17 -23.11 10.25
N ALA A 172 17.17 -21.86 10.72
CA ALA A 172 16.86 -21.52 12.09
C ALA A 172 15.38 -21.77 12.40
N THR A 173 15.08 -21.86 13.70
CA THR A 173 13.70 -21.98 14.18
C THR A 173 13.25 -20.61 14.64
N GLU A 174 12.18 -20.13 14.03
CA GLU A 174 11.56 -18.87 14.39
C GLU A 174 11.11 -18.86 15.86
N VAL A 175 11.32 -17.72 16.53
CA VAL A 175 10.86 -17.44 17.90
C VAL A 175 10.30 -16.03 17.97
N CYS A 176 9.40 -15.78 18.92
CA CYS A 176 8.78 -14.48 19.14
C CYS A 176 9.73 -13.50 19.85
N ASP A 177 10.76 -13.02 19.16
CA ASP A 177 11.75 -12.07 19.70
C ASP A 177 11.95 -10.79 18.87
N GLY A 178 11.14 -10.61 17.82
CA GLY A 178 11.16 -9.46 16.93
C GLY A 178 12.27 -9.52 15.89
N ILE A 179 12.89 -10.69 15.70
CA ILE A 179 13.89 -10.96 14.67
C ILE A 179 13.34 -12.08 13.80
N ASP A 180 13.37 -11.90 12.48
CA ASP A 180 13.13 -12.99 11.53
C ASP A 180 14.32 -13.95 11.64
N ASN A 181 14.22 -14.98 12.48
CA ASN A 181 15.34 -15.89 12.72
C ASN A 181 15.54 -16.83 11.54
N ASN A 182 14.46 -17.23 10.88
CA ASN A 182 14.50 -18.21 9.79
C ASN A 182 14.64 -17.56 8.39
N CYS A 183 14.73 -16.23 8.31
CA CYS A 183 14.87 -15.42 7.10
C CYS A 183 13.85 -15.79 5.99
N ASP A 184 12.61 -16.10 6.36
CA ASP A 184 11.53 -16.40 5.42
C ASP A 184 10.71 -15.16 5.01
N GLY A 185 11.05 -14.00 5.57
CA GLY A 185 10.39 -12.72 5.34
C GLY A 185 9.24 -12.43 6.30
N ILE A 186 8.97 -13.30 7.28
CA ILE A 186 7.91 -13.12 8.28
C ILE A 186 8.53 -13.08 9.68
N THR A 187 8.73 -11.87 10.21
CA THR A 187 9.12 -11.68 11.61
C THR A 187 8.03 -12.17 12.56
N ASP A 188 8.37 -13.03 13.52
CA ASP A 188 7.47 -13.48 14.60
C ASP A 188 6.19 -14.16 14.06
N GLY A 189 6.34 -14.97 13.00
CA GLY A 189 5.25 -15.67 12.32
C GLY A 189 4.48 -16.69 13.18
N ALA A 190 3.36 -17.20 12.65
CA ALA A 190 2.55 -18.21 13.34
C ALA A 190 3.26 -19.59 13.48
N ASP A 191 4.36 -19.78 12.77
CA ASP A 191 5.25 -20.93 12.84
C ASP A 191 6.35 -20.78 13.91
N ALA A 192 6.47 -19.61 14.55
CA ALA A 192 7.36 -19.39 15.68
C ALA A 192 7.13 -20.44 16.78
N ALA A 193 8.23 -21.01 17.28
CA ALA A 193 8.19 -22.17 18.18
C ALA A 193 7.54 -21.88 19.53
N ASP A 194 7.52 -20.62 19.94
CA ASP A 194 6.85 -20.12 21.15
C ASP A 194 5.62 -19.26 20.88
N ALA A 195 5.12 -19.22 19.63
CA ALA A 195 3.83 -18.63 19.31
C ALA A 195 2.70 -19.28 20.13
N GLN A 196 1.79 -18.45 20.62
CA GLN A 196 0.72 -18.85 21.52
C GLN A 196 -0.58 -19.04 20.77
N THR A 197 -1.32 -20.11 21.11
CA THR A 197 -2.71 -20.24 20.67
C THR A 197 -3.64 -19.43 21.57
N VAL A 198 -4.27 -18.41 21.01
CA VAL A 198 -5.30 -17.57 21.64
C VAL A 198 -6.66 -17.83 20.99
N TYR A 199 -7.75 -17.40 21.61
CA TYR A 199 -9.13 -17.69 21.21
C TYR A 199 -9.98 -16.43 21.23
N ALA A 200 -10.82 -16.20 20.23
CA ALA A 200 -11.67 -15.02 20.16
C ALA A 200 -12.59 -14.91 21.41
N ASP A 201 -12.49 -13.80 22.14
CA ASP A 201 -13.15 -13.47 23.40
C ASP A 201 -14.10 -12.28 23.20
N THR A 202 -15.27 -12.58 22.62
CA THR A 202 -16.27 -11.57 22.27
C THR A 202 -16.95 -10.92 23.48
N ASP A 203 -16.91 -11.56 24.66
CA ASP A 203 -17.58 -11.05 25.86
C ASP A 203 -16.61 -10.55 26.95
N GLY A 204 -15.29 -10.59 26.68
CA GLY A 204 -14.25 -10.01 27.53
C GLY A 204 -14.07 -10.75 28.86
N ASP A 205 -14.48 -12.01 28.95
CA ASP A 205 -14.47 -12.78 30.20
C ASP A 205 -13.15 -13.55 30.45
N SER A 206 -12.17 -13.35 29.56
CA SER A 206 -10.88 -14.03 29.49
C SER A 206 -10.97 -15.52 29.13
N TYR A 207 -12.09 -15.96 28.56
CA TYR A 207 -12.24 -17.27 27.93
C TYR A 207 -12.82 -17.15 26.52
N GLY A 208 -12.00 -17.43 25.51
CA GLY A 208 -12.44 -17.38 24.12
C GLY A 208 -13.08 -18.67 23.62
N ASP A 209 -13.60 -18.61 22.41
CA ASP A 209 -14.23 -19.74 21.73
C ASP A 209 -13.17 -20.73 21.23
N ALA A 210 -13.31 -22.00 21.66
CA ALA A 210 -12.40 -23.08 21.29
C ALA A 210 -12.40 -23.39 19.78
N ASP A 211 -13.50 -23.05 19.10
CA ASP A 211 -13.70 -23.32 17.68
C ASP A 211 -13.00 -22.26 16.78
N PHE A 212 -12.49 -21.17 17.38
CA PHE A 212 -11.78 -20.08 16.69
C PHE A 212 -10.40 -19.80 17.32
N PRO A 213 -9.44 -20.72 17.18
CA PRO A 213 -8.06 -20.50 17.63
C PRO A 213 -7.29 -19.62 16.64
N LEU A 214 -6.43 -18.74 17.17
CA LEU A 214 -5.40 -17.98 16.45
C LEU A 214 -4.04 -18.32 17.05
N VAL A 215 -3.01 -18.55 16.23
CA VAL A 215 -1.62 -18.72 16.68
C VAL A 215 -0.88 -17.42 16.40
N THR A 216 -0.26 -16.83 17.43
CA THR A 216 0.31 -15.47 17.37
C THR A 216 1.36 -15.28 18.45
N CYS A 217 2.35 -14.42 18.20
CA CYS A 217 3.36 -14.01 19.16
C CYS A 217 2.84 -13.00 20.19
N GLU A 218 2.00 -12.06 19.74
CA GLU A 218 1.30 -11.11 20.61
C GLU A 218 -0.20 -11.36 20.59
N ARG A 219 -0.85 -11.29 21.77
CA ARG A 219 -2.28 -11.53 21.89
C ARG A 219 -3.07 -10.29 21.45
N PRO A 220 -3.84 -10.34 20.36
CA PRO A 220 -4.65 -9.20 19.93
C PRO A 220 -5.76 -8.90 20.93
N GLU A 221 -6.27 -7.66 20.88
CA GLU A 221 -7.46 -7.29 21.63
C GLU A 221 -8.66 -8.15 21.22
N GLY A 222 -9.52 -8.49 22.20
CA GLY A 222 -10.65 -9.39 21.95
C GLY A 222 -10.25 -10.86 21.78
N TYR A 223 -9.04 -11.28 22.16
CA TYR A 223 -8.63 -12.69 22.27
C TYR A 223 -8.19 -13.06 23.70
N ALA A 224 -8.39 -14.32 24.08
CA ALA A 224 -8.01 -14.88 25.38
C ALA A 224 -7.16 -16.15 25.26
N GLU A 225 -6.25 -16.38 26.21
CA GLU A 225 -5.36 -17.57 26.26
C GLU A 225 -6.09 -18.89 26.60
N ARG A 226 -7.40 -18.84 26.90
CA ARG A 226 -8.13 -19.98 27.45
C ARG A 226 -9.43 -20.20 26.70
N ALA A 227 -9.69 -21.45 26.30
CA ALA A 227 -10.95 -21.83 25.70
C ALA A 227 -12.09 -22.10 26.70
N LEU A 228 -13.31 -21.67 26.37
CA LEU A 228 -14.56 -21.89 27.12
C LEU A 228 -15.00 -23.38 27.06
N GLY A 229 -14.48 -24.27 27.94
CA GLY A 229 -14.92 -25.68 27.80
C GLY A 229 -14.45 -26.81 28.72
N LEU A 230 -13.46 -26.66 29.60
CA LEU A 230 -13.00 -27.78 30.45
C LEU A 230 -13.70 -27.87 31.82
N ARG A 231 -15.03 -27.74 31.85
CA ARG A 231 -15.80 -28.22 33.02
C ARG A 231 -15.75 -29.75 33.02
N ARG A 232 -14.84 -30.32 33.83
CA ARG A 232 -14.76 -31.76 34.16
C ARG A 232 -16.16 -32.34 34.37
N ARG A 233 -16.72 -32.99 33.35
CA ARG A 233 -17.99 -33.72 33.47
C ARG A 233 -17.80 -34.82 34.50
N ARG A 234 -18.31 -34.59 35.71
CA ARG A 234 -18.53 -35.67 36.69
C ARG A 234 -19.49 -36.66 36.04
N ARG A 235 -18.97 -37.77 35.50
CA ARG A 235 -19.79 -38.91 35.08
C ARG A 235 -20.62 -39.37 36.29
N ARG A 236 -21.93 -39.10 36.23
CA ARG A 236 -22.93 -39.77 37.06
C ARG A 236 -23.05 -41.20 36.56
N GLY A 237 -22.79 -42.15 37.46
CA GLY A 237 -23.25 -43.53 37.34
C GLY A 237 -22.14 -44.54 37.12
N GLU A 238 -21.54 -45.03 38.20
CA GLU A 238 -21.25 -46.46 38.38
C GLU A 238 -21.02 -46.78 39.88
N PRO A 239 -21.32 -48.02 40.33
CA PRO A 239 -21.66 -48.31 41.71
C PRO A 239 -20.44 -48.56 42.61
N ARG A 240 -20.55 -48.08 43.85
CA ARG A 240 -19.59 -48.28 44.94
C ARG A 240 -19.37 -49.77 45.22
N ARG A 241 -18.15 -50.26 44.97
CA ARG A 241 -17.63 -51.45 45.65
C ARG A 241 -16.66 -51.05 46.76
N HIS A 242 -17.11 -51.26 48.00
CA HIS A 242 -16.26 -51.39 49.16
C HIS A 242 -15.29 -52.56 48.97
N ARG A 243 -13.99 -52.33 49.21
CA ARG A 243 -13.18 -53.13 50.14
C ARG A 243 -11.85 -52.45 50.38
N GLY A 244 -11.63 -52.08 51.64
CA GLY A 244 -10.39 -51.47 52.08
C GLY A 244 -9.27 -52.48 52.26
N LEU A 245 -8.04 -51.99 52.14
CA LEU A 245 -6.92 -52.50 52.91
C LEU A 245 -6.12 -51.32 53.45
N ARG A 246 -5.81 -51.44 54.74
CA ARG A 246 -5.17 -50.47 55.61
C ARG A 246 -3.64 -50.59 55.53
N ARG A 247 -2.97 -49.44 55.52
CA ARG A 247 -1.71 -49.08 56.22
C ARG A 247 -0.38 -49.69 55.69
N PRO A 248 0.81 -49.18 56.12
CA PRO A 248 1.09 -48.03 56.99
C PRO A 248 2.20 -47.06 56.52
N ARG A 249 2.18 -45.88 57.14
CA ARG A 249 3.32 -44.97 57.35
C ARG A 249 4.56 -45.70 57.90
N GLN A 250 5.75 -45.37 57.39
CA GLN A 250 6.99 -45.50 58.14
C GLN A 250 7.71 -44.16 58.27
N GLN A 251 7.85 -43.76 59.54
CA GLN A 251 8.81 -42.79 60.01
C GLN A 251 10.22 -43.36 59.86
N LEU A 252 11.16 -42.56 59.36
CA LEU A 252 12.57 -42.70 59.71
C LEU A 252 13.09 -41.38 60.26
N ARG A 253 13.12 -41.32 61.59
CA ARG A 253 14.04 -40.48 62.34
C ARG A 253 15.45 -41.00 62.09
N ARG A 254 16.43 -40.12 61.86
CA ARG A 254 17.75 -40.24 62.50
C ARG A 254 18.47 -38.91 62.61
N ARG A 255 19.12 -38.79 63.75
CA ARG A 255 19.77 -37.64 64.38
C ARG A 255 21.25 -37.62 64.00
N HIS A 256 21.87 -36.43 64.05
CA HIS A 256 23.22 -36.08 64.53
C HIS A 256 23.76 -34.89 63.71
N ARG A 257 24.52 -33.90 64.20
CA ARG A 257 25.20 -33.63 65.47
C ARG A 257 25.81 -32.20 65.38
N ARG A 258 25.88 -31.50 66.54
CA ARG A 258 26.94 -30.56 66.99
C ARG A 258 27.13 -29.27 66.15
N GLY A 259 27.25 -28.06 66.68
CA GLY A 259 27.38 -27.56 68.06
C GLY A 259 28.39 -26.41 68.11
N HIS A 260 28.01 -25.22 68.56
CA HIS A 260 28.95 -24.19 69.06
C HIS A 260 28.22 -23.36 70.13
N ARG A 261 28.47 -23.66 71.42
CA ARG A 261 29.36 -22.95 72.35
C ARG A 261 28.91 -21.52 72.72
N ARG A 262 28.06 -21.50 73.75
CA ARG A 262 28.00 -20.60 74.92
C ARG A 262 29.14 -19.57 75.07
N ARG A 263 28.77 -18.32 75.39
CA ARG A 263 29.37 -17.58 76.51
C ARG A 263 28.29 -16.95 77.40
N ARG A 264 28.21 -17.46 78.61
CA ARG A 264 27.54 -16.83 79.76
C ARG A 264 28.48 -15.76 80.32
N ARG A 265 27.95 -14.59 80.70
CA ARG A 265 28.50 -13.83 81.83
C ARG A 265 27.42 -13.69 82.89
N HIS A 266 27.84 -14.04 84.09
CA HIS A 266 27.05 -14.22 85.29
C HIS A 266 27.14 -12.94 86.13
N LEU A 267 26.02 -12.64 86.80
CA LEU A 267 25.90 -12.04 88.13
C LEU A 267 26.24 -10.55 88.25
N LEU A 268 25.25 -9.76 88.70
CA LEU A 268 25.17 -9.32 90.10
C LEU A 268 23.74 -8.84 90.39
N ARG A 269 23.01 -9.62 91.20
CA ARG A 269 21.73 -9.21 91.80
C ARG A 269 22.02 -8.22 92.93
N ARG A 270 21.47 -7.00 92.87
CA ARG A 270 21.30 -6.11 94.02
C ARG A 270 19.81 -5.84 94.24
N PRO A 271 19.31 -5.84 95.49
CA PRO A 271 17.88 -5.76 95.78
C PRO A 271 17.38 -4.32 95.65
N ARG A 272 16.47 -4.06 94.71
CA ARG A 272 15.80 -2.76 94.59
C ARG A 272 14.70 -2.65 95.64
N ARG A 273 14.92 -1.77 96.62
CA ARG A 273 13.92 -1.31 97.59
C ARG A 273 12.71 -0.74 96.84
N ARG A 274 11.51 -1.22 97.21
CA ARG A 274 10.22 -0.69 96.76
C ARG A 274 10.13 0.80 97.12
N ARG A 275 10.14 1.68 96.12
CA ARG A 275 9.67 3.07 96.26
C ARG A 275 8.18 3.12 95.95
N PRO A 276 7.36 3.84 96.73
CA PRO A 276 5.92 3.91 96.53
C PRO A 276 5.60 4.63 95.21
N ARG A 277 4.58 4.11 94.53
CA ARG A 277 4.01 4.65 93.29
C ARG A 277 3.54 6.10 93.53
N ARG A 278 4.33 7.09 93.11
CA ARG A 278 3.76 8.40 92.79
C ARG A 278 3.07 8.26 91.45
N ARG A 279 1.74 8.22 91.50
CA ARG A 279 0.84 8.40 90.35
C ARG A 279 1.24 9.73 89.70
N ARG A 280 2.09 9.70 88.67
CA ARG A 280 2.20 10.81 87.74
C ARG A 280 0.87 10.82 87.00
N LEU A 281 0.05 11.83 87.27
CA LEU A 281 -1.04 12.19 86.39
C LEU A 281 -0.40 12.39 85.02
N ARG A 282 -0.66 11.48 84.08
CA ARG A 282 -0.44 11.77 82.65
C ARG A 282 -1.29 13.02 82.37
N PRO A 283 -0.80 14.01 81.60
CA PRO A 283 -1.71 15.02 81.07
C PRO A 283 -2.83 14.25 80.40
N ARG A 284 -4.08 14.52 80.80
CA ARG A 284 -5.20 14.15 79.96
C ARG A 284 -4.94 14.86 78.64
N ARG A 285 -4.43 14.13 77.63
CA ARG A 285 -4.70 14.51 76.25
C ARG A 285 -6.22 14.55 76.22
N LEU A 286 -6.77 15.75 76.08
CA LEU A 286 -8.15 15.92 75.68
C LEU A 286 -8.25 15.08 74.40
N ARG A 287 -8.91 13.92 74.47
CA ARG A 287 -9.46 13.34 73.27
C ARG A 287 -10.48 14.39 72.85
N GLY A 288 -10.31 14.94 71.66
CA GLY A 288 -11.34 15.75 71.04
C GLY A 288 -12.68 15.00 71.11
N PRO A 289 -13.81 15.71 71.08
CA PRO A 289 -15.11 15.07 70.98
C PRO A 289 -15.08 14.00 69.86
N THR A 290 -15.68 12.84 70.09
CA THR A 290 -15.81 11.80 69.06
C THR A 290 -16.49 12.40 67.84
N GLY A 291 -15.85 12.32 66.67
CA GLY A 291 -16.29 12.97 65.42
C GLY A 291 -15.56 14.27 65.06
N TYR A 292 -14.42 14.59 65.67
CA TYR A 292 -13.64 15.80 65.34
C TYR A 292 -12.15 15.44 65.11
N VAL A 293 -11.60 15.92 63.99
CA VAL A 293 -10.17 15.84 63.63
C VAL A 293 -9.42 17.10 64.10
N ALA A 294 -8.07 17.05 64.11
CA ALA A 294 -7.23 18.10 64.71
C ALA A 294 -6.71 19.13 63.69
N THR A 295 -6.95 18.89 62.41
CA THR A 295 -6.58 19.72 61.26
C THR A 295 -7.86 20.26 60.62
N HIS A 296 -7.79 21.43 59.99
CA HIS A 296 -8.92 22.10 59.33
C HIS A 296 -8.83 21.97 57.80
N GLU A 297 -8.03 21.01 57.33
CA GLU A 297 -7.60 20.89 55.93
C GLU A 297 -8.66 20.18 55.08
N ASP A 298 -9.70 19.64 55.70
CA ASP A 298 -10.90 19.09 55.04
C ASP A 298 -11.79 20.23 54.53
N CYS A 299 -12.05 20.25 53.22
CA CYS A 299 -12.80 21.29 52.54
C CYS A 299 -14.32 21.01 52.47
N ASP A 300 -14.78 19.78 52.75
CA ASP A 300 -16.21 19.45 52.95
C ASP A 300 -16.43 18.39 54.06
N ASP A 301 -16.68 18.87 55.29
CA ASP A 301 -17.05 18.04 56.46
C ASP A 301 -18.29 17.13 56.26
N GLY A 302 -19.08 17.35 55.18
CA GLY A 302 -20.27 16.60 54.82
C GLY A 302 -20.03 15.40 53.90
N ASP A 303 -18.89 15.37 53.20
CA ASP A 303 -18.52 14.32 52.24
C ASP A 303 -17.29 13.55 52.72
N GLY A 304 -17.31 12.23 52.58
CA GLY A 304 -16.18 11.38 52.96
C GLY A 304 -15.16 11.18 51.84
N ALA A 305 -15.49 11.56 50.61
CA ALA A 305 -14.60 11.50 49.45
C ALA A 305 -13.74 12.76 49.31
N VAL A 306 -14.18 13.88 49.88
CA VAL A 306 -13.52 15.19 49.81
C VAL A 306 -12.58 15.37 51.01
N SER A 307 -11.26 15.34 50.81
CA SER A 307 -10.26 15.54 51.86
C SER A 307 -8.84 15.69 51.29
N PRO A 308 -7.83 16.16 52.05
CA PRO A 308 -6.42 16.18 51.62
C PRO A 308 -5.78 14.87 51.14
N ASP A 309 -6.41 13.72 51.44
CA ASP A 309 -5.97 12.39 50.98
C ASP A 309 -7.03 11.79 50.01
N GLY A 310 -7.95 12.62 49.50
CA GLY A 310 -8.97 12.27 48.51
C GLY A 310 -8.35 11.91 47.17
N VAL A 311 -9.11 11.23 46.33
CA VAL A 311 -8.73 10.98 44.93
C VAL A 311 -9.54 11.96 44.10
N GLU A 312 -8.86 12.81 43.35
CA GLU A 312 -9.50 13.73 42.43
C GLU A 312 -10.21 12.97 41.32
N VAL A 313 -11.44 13.41 41.02
CA VAL A 313 -12.26 12.93 39.90
C VAL A 313 -12.89 14.13 39.21
N CYS A 314 -13.24 13.99 37.94
CA CYS A 314 -13.85 15.02 37.11
C CYS A 314 -15.35 15.21 37.47
N ASP A 315 -15.65 15.81 38.62
CA ASP A 315 -17.01 16.00 39.15
C ASP A 315 -17.36 17.44 39.56
N GLU A 316 -16.57 18.42 39.13
CA GLU A 316 -16.67 19.84 39.46
C GLU A 316 -16.41 20.13 40.96
N VAL A 317 -15.82 19.18 41.70
CA VAL A 317 -15.48 19.31 43.12
C VAL A 317 -14.00 19.02 43.34
N ASP A 318 -13.33 19.93 44.03
CA ASP A 318 -11.99 19.73 44.61
C ASP A 318 -12.06 18.59 45.65
N ASN A 319 -11.81 17.35 45.24
CA ASN A 319 -11.94 16.17 46.09
C ASN A 319 -10.70 15.96 46.96
N ASP A 320 -9.55 16.46 46.52
CA ASP A 320 -8.30 16.33 47.27
C ASP A 320 -7.94 17.58 48.10
N CYS A 321 -8.77 18.62 48.06
CA CYS A 321 -8.66 19.87 48.82
C CYS A 321 -7.34 20.63 48.61
N ASP A 322 -6.73 20.54 47.44
CA ASP A 322 -5.47 21.23 47.13
C ASP A 322 -5.69 22.66 46.57
N GLY A 323 -6.93 22.95 46.17
CA GLY A 323 -7.40 24.24 45.66
C GLY A 323 -7.55 24.34 44.14
N ALA A 324 -7.24 23.28 43.39
CA ALA A 324 -7.73 23.11 42.03
C ALA A 324 -9.03 22.30 42.02
N VAL A 325 -9.73 22.32 40.89
CA VAL A 325 -10.94 21.54 40.67
C VAL A 325 -10.73 20.87 39.32
N ASP A 326 -10.94 19.57 39.23
CA ASP A 326 -10.89 18.79 37.98
C ASP A 326 -9.57 18.96 37.23
N GLU A 327 -8.45 18.82 37.94
CA GLU A 327 -7.12 18.96 37.37
C GLU A 327 -6.65 17.70 36.59
N PRO A 328 -5.65 17.78 35.69
CA PRO A 328 -5.42 16.73 34.69
C PRO A 328 -4.89 15.40 35.24
N ASP A 329 -4.53 15.32 36.52
CA ASP A 329 -4.18 14.07 37.21
C ASP A 329 -5.37 13.40 37.93
N ALA A 330 -6.59 13.92 37.73
CA ALA A 330 -7.83 13.28 38.14
C ALA A 330 -7.91 11.84 37.63
N ALA A 331 -8.43 10.94 38.47
CA ALA A 331 -8.40 9.50 38.22
C ALA A 331 -9.23 9.06 37.01
N ASP A 332 -10.16 9.89 36.55
CA ASP A 332 -11.01 9.70 35.38
C ASP A 332 -10.85 10.80 34.30
N ALA A 333 -9.73 11.54 34.33
CA ALA A 333 -9.35 12.43 33.23
C ALA A 333 -9.23 11.63 31.92
N ALA A 334 -9.80 12.16 30.84
CA ALA A 334 -9.73 11.58 29.52
C ALA A 334 -8.47 12.05 28.78
N SER A 335 -8.00 11.24 27.84
CA SER A 335 -6.97 11.65 26.88
C SER A 335 -7.60 12.48 25.77
N PHE A 336 -6.97 13.59 25.46
CA PHE A 336 -7.24 14.44 24.31
C PHE A 336 -5.94 14.62 23.51
N TYR A 337 -6.08 14.75 22.21
CA TYR A 337 -5.00 14.86 21.24
C TYR A 337 -5.21 16.15 20.47
N ASP A 338 -4.15 16.95 20.32
CA ASP A 338 -4.23 18.19 19.56
C ASP A 338 -4.69 17.87 18.11
N ASP A 339 -5.62 18.69 17.59
CA ASP A 339 -6.24 18.62 16.26
C ASP A 339 -5.87 19.94 15.56
N THR A 340 -4.68 19.98 14.98
CA THR A 340 -4.08 21.23 14.51
C THR A 340 -4.72 21.71 13.21
N ASP A 341 -5.13 20.80 12.33
CA ASP A 341 -5.73 21.12 11.03
C ASP A 341 -7.27 21.20 11.05
N GLY A 342 -7.92 20.68 12.09
CA GLY A 342 -9.36 20.80 12.34
C GLY A 342 -10.22 19.78 11.59
N ASP A 343 -9.69 18.63 11.21
CA ASP A 343 -10.45 17.59 10.51
C ASP A 343 -11.25 16.64 11.44
N GLY A 344 -10.92 16.65 12.73
CA GLY A 344 -11.58 15.88 13.78
C GLY A 344 -10.82 14.64 14.25
N TYR A 345 -9.65 14.36 13.70
CA TYR A 345 -8.64 13.44 14.20
C TYR A 345 -7.52 14.26 14.87
N GLY A 346 -6.65 13.61 15.66
CA GLY A 346 -5.62 14.34 16.39
C GLY A 346 -4.33 13.55 16.48
N ASP A 347 -3.25 14.28 16.72
CA ASP A 347 -1.88 13.75 16.74
C ASP A 347 -1.68 12.76 17.92
N PRO A 348 -1.36 11.47 17.67
CA PRO A 348 -1.10 10.48 18.72
C PRO A 348 0.08 10.84 19.64
N ASP A 349 1.04 11.63 19.16
CA ASP A 349 2.20 12.08 19.93
C ASP A 349 1.94 13.37 20.73
N ALA A 350 0.86 14.11 20.42
CA ALA A 350 0.44 15.34 21.11
C ALA A 350 -0.70 15.10 22.12
N MET A 351 -0.51 14.13 23.03
CA MET A 351 -1.52 13.78 24.03
C MET A 351 -1.48 14.65 25.31
N SER A 352 -2.66 15.05 25.77
CA SER A 352 -2.88 15.67 27.08
C SER A 352 -4.05 15.02 27.83
N LEU A 353 -3.97 14.97 29.17
CA LEU A 353 -5.08 14.56 30.01
C LEU A 353 -5.90 15.78 30.44
N ALA A 354 -7.22 15.68 30.41
CA ALA A 354 -8.12 16.71 30.94
C ALA A 354 -9.49 16.15 31.30
N CYS A 355 -10.23 16.88 32.14
CA CYS A 355 -11.63 16.57 32.46
C CYS A 355 -12.62 17.13 31.42
N GLU A 356 -12.24 18.20 30.72
CA GLU A 356 -12.97 18.74 29.57
C GLU A 356 -12.01 18.86 28.39
N ALA A 357 -12.52 18.65 27.18
CA ALA A 357 -11.74 18.76 25.95
C ALA A 357 -11.07 20.13 25.84
N PRO A 358 -9.73 20.20 25.74
CA PRO A 358 -9.03 21.43 25.38
C PRO A 358 -9.53 21.98 24.03
N SER A 359 -9.39 23.28 23.84
CA SER A 359 -9.78 23.90 22.55
C SER A 359 -8.82 23.44 21.46
N GLY A 360 -9.36 22.85 20.39
CA GLY A 360 -8.56 22.31 19.29
C GLY A 360 -7.93 20.96 19.62
N ALA A 361 -8.57 20.17 20.48
CA ALA A 361 -8.18 18.80 20.77
C ALA A 361 -9.39 17.86 20.70
N VAL A 362 -9.16 16.64 20.23
CA VAL A 362 -10.17 15.60 20.04
C VAL A 362 -9.80 14.34 20.83
N THR A 363 -10.70 13.37 20.92
CA THR A 363 -10.44 12.09 21.61
C THR A 363 -9.91 11.01 20.69
N ASP A 364 -10.02 11.22 19.38
CA ASP A 364 -9.53 10.30 18.36
C ASP A 364 -8.09 10.67 18.02
N ASN A 365 -7.18 9.69 18.01
CA ASN A 365 -5.74 9.92 17.92
C ASN A 365 -5.11 9.26 16.68
N THR A 366 -5.94 9.07 15.66
CA THR A 366 -5.62 8.24 14.51
C THR A 366 -5.12 9.06 13.33
N ASP A 367 -4.80 10.33 13.55
CA ASP A 367 -4.20 11.19 12.53
C ASP A 367 -2.71 10.86 12.36
N CYS A 368 -2.31 10.58 11.12
CA CYS A 368 -0.92 10.32 10.77
C CYS A 368 -0.16 11.59 10.32
N ASP A 369 -0.86 12.68 9.97
CA ASP A 369 -0.30 14.00 9.70
C ASP A 369 -1.27 15.14 10.10
N ASP A 370 -1.27 15.48 11.39
CA ASP A 370 -2.12 16.51 12.04
C ASP A 370 -1.92 17.94 11.49
N ALA A 371 -1.01 18.13 10.52
CA ALA A 371 -0.84 19.40 9.82
C ALA A 371 -1.67 19.50 8.52
N VAL A 372 -2.28 18.41 8.04
CA VAL A 372 -2.88 18.31 6.70
C VAL A 372 -4.28 17.69 6.73
N ILE A 373 -5.30 18.55 6.61
CA ILE A 373 -6.74 18.23 6.72
C ILE A 373 -7.28 17.10 5.81
N ASN A 374 -6.50 16.63 4.84
CA ASN A 374 -6.88 15.56 3.92
C ASN A 374 -6.06 14.27 4.15
N ILE A 375 -5.23 14.21 5.20
CA ILE A 375 -4.45 13.04 5.60
C ILE A 375 -5.01 12.57 6.94
N ASN A 376 -5.98 11.66 6.90
CA ASN A 376 -6.65 11.14 8.09
C ASN A 376 -7.49 9.88 7.76
N PRO A 377 -7.90 9.08 8.77
CA PRO A 377 -8.73 7.87 8.60
C PRO A 377 -10.04 7.98 7.83
N GLY A 378 -10.54 9.19 7.61
CA GLY A 378 -11.75 9.44 6.82
C GLY A 378 -11.48 9.89 5.38
N ALA A 379 -10.23 10.15 5.02
CA ALA A 379 -9.85 10.59 3.69
C ALA A 379 -9.94 9.44 2.68
N ALA A 380 -9.91 9.81 1.40
CA ALA A 380 -9.75 8.86 0.31
C ALA A 380 -8.37 9.04 -0.25
N GLU A 381 -7.72 7.95 -0.63
CA GLU A 381 -6.42 8.01 -1.29
C GLU A 381 -6.46 8.86 -2.56
N ALA A 382 -5.41 9.62 -2.73
CA ALA A 382 -4.97 10.22 -3.96
C ALA A 382 -3.71 9.50 -4.39
N CYS A 383 -3.50 9.38 -5.71
CA CYS A 383 -2.25 8.84 -6.24
C CYS A 383 -1.14 9.90 -6.14
N ASP A 384 -0.60 10.11 -4.95
CA ASP A 384 0.42 11.12 -4.65
C ASP A 384 1.61 10.59 -3.84
N GLY A 385 1.64 9.28 -3.54
CA GLY A 385 2.72 8.62 -2.82
C GLY A 385 2.66 8.82 -1.31
N LEU A 386 1.52 9.31 -0.80
CA LEU A 386 1.25 9.45 0.62
C LEU A 386 0.15 8.45 1.02
N ASP A 387 0.13 8.09 2.29
CA ASP A 387 -1.00 7.39 2.92
C ASP A 387 -1.98 8.47 3.38
N ASN A 388 -2.99 8.77 2.56
CA ASN A 388 -3.94 9.82 2.90
C ASN A 388 -4.96 9.36 3.94
N ASN A 389 -5.24 8.07 4.04
CA ASN A 389 -6.26 7.52 4.92
C ASN A 389 -5.69 6.90 6.21
N CYS A 390 -4.39 7.01 6.44
CA CYS A 390 -3.70 6.55 7.64
C CYS A 390 -3.96 5.06 7.98
N ASP A 391 -4.19 4.20 6.99
CA ASP A 391 -4.34 2.75 7.22
C ASP A 391 -3.03 1.96 7.09
N GLY A 392 -1.95 2.64 6.67
CA GLY A 392 -0.61 2.11 6.50
C GLY A 392 -0.28 1.64 5.09
N ASP A 393 -1.24 1.64 4.17
CA ASP A 393 -1.03 1.31 2.76
C ASP A 393 -1.01 2.60 1.91
N ILE A 394 0.05 2.81 1.13
CA ILE A 394 0.20 4.02 0.29
C ILE A 394 -0.56 3.84 -1.03
N ASP A 395 -1.35 4.85 -1.42
CA ASP A 395 -2.09 4.92 -2.69
C ASP A 395 -3.01 3.69 -2.93
N ASP A 396 -3.54 3.07 -1.87
CA ASP A 396 -4.53 2.00 -1.98
C ASP A 396 -5.88 2.53 -2.54
N GLY A 397 -6.64 1.69 -3.20
CA GLY A 397 -7.93 2.11 -3.76
C GLY A 397 -7.83 3.11 -4.92
N VAL A 398 -6.62 3.39 -5.46
CA VAL A 398 -6.38 4.24 -6.65
C VAL A 398 -5.48 3.60 -7.71
N LEU A 399 -5.18 2.29 -7.61
CA LEU A 399 -4.38 1.59 -8.61
C LEU A 399 -4.97 1.69 -10.03
N GLY A 400 -4.09 1.91 -11.01
CA GLY A 400 -4.41 2.08 -12.43
C GLY A 400 -4.99 3.44 -12.80
N SER A 401 -5.23 4.34 -11.85
CA SER A 401 -5.88 5.65 -12.08
C SER A 401 -5.01 6.67 -12.83
N GLY A 402 -3.68 6.48 -12.81
CA GLY A 402 -2.74 7.43 -13.41
C GLY A 402 -1.37 6.81 -13.71
N LEU A 403 -0.49 7.61 -14.34
CA LEU A 403 0.88 7.20 -14.64
C LEU A 403 1.75 7.02 -13.39
N ALA A 404 1.36 7.66 -12.27
CA ALA A 404 2.07 7.55 -11.00
C ALA A 404 1.67 6.31 -10.19
N CYS A 405 0.47 5.76 -10.42
CA CYS A 405 -0.01 4.53 -9.78
C CYS A 405 -0.48 3.55 -10.85
N PRO A 406 0.42 3.07 -11.72
CA PRO A 406 0.06 2.03 -12.66
C PRO A 406 -0.20 0.72 -11.90
N ALA A 407 -1.11 -0.10 -12.39
CA ALA A 407 -1.29 -1.45 -11.86
C ALA A 407 -0.49 -2.46 -12.70
N SER A 408 -0.11 -3.61 -12.13
CA SER A 408 0.50 -4.69 -12.91
C SER A 408 -0.50 -5.43 -13.79
N SER A 409 -1.79 -5.43 -13.43
CA SER A 409 -2.85 -6.06 -14.21
C SER A 409 -4.24 -5.49 -13.87
N CYS A 410 -5.22 -5.73 -14.74
CA CYS A 410 -6.62 -5.42 -14.46
C CYS A 410 -7.16 -6.21 -13.23
N ALA A 411 -6.58 -7.38 -12.94
CA ALA A 411 -6.96 -8.17 -11.79
C ALA A 411 -6.50 -7.52 -10.47
N ASP A 412 -5.34 -6.86 -10.49
CA ASP A 412 -4.81 -6.14 -9.32
C ASP A 412 -5.67 -4.90 -9.02
N ILE A 413 -6.09 -4.17 -10.06
CA ILE A 413 -7.06 -3.06 -9.92
C ILE A 413 -8.37 -3.56 -9.30
N LEU A 414 -8.85 -4.76 -9.65
CA LEU A 414 -10.05 -5.33 -9.04
C LEU A 414 -9.84 -5.81 -7.60
N ALA A 415 -8.62 -6.23 -7.26
CA ALA A 415 -8.26 -6.60 -5.90
C ALA A 415 -8.26 -5.34 -4.99
N ASP A 416 -7.69 -4.26 -5.51
CA ASP A 416 -7.59 -2.93 -4.90
C ASP A 416 -8.97 -2.24 -4.81
N GLN A 417 -9.68 -2.17 -5.94
CA GLN A 417 -10.99 -1.55 -6.07
C GLN A 417 -12.00 -2.56 -6.66
N PRO A 418 -12.68 -3.36 -5.82
CA PRO A 418 -13.68 -4.33 -6.28
C PRO A 418 -14.88 -3.73 -7.03
N SER A 419 -15.06 -2.40 -6.98
CA SER A 419 -16.08 -1.65 -7.71
C SER A 419 -15.55 -0.87 -8.91
N ALA A 420 -14.30 -1.09 -9.32
CA ALA A 420 -13.72 -0.45 -10.50
C ALA A 420 -14.58 -0.74 -11.75
N PRO A 421 -14.98 0.29 -12.53
CA PRO A 421 -15.75 0.09 -13.76
C PRO A 421 -14.85 -0.41 -14.92
N SER A 422 -15.40 -1.12 -15.90
CA SER A 422 -14.68 -1.37 -17.16
C SER A 422 -14.32 -0.05 -17.86
N GLY A 423 -13.13 0.02 -18.44
CA GLY A 423 -12.59 1.24 -19.06
C GLY A 423 -11.09 1.19 -19.26
N ASP A 424 -10.51 2.35 -19.58
CA ASP A 424 -9.07 2.50 -19.80
C ASP A 424 -8.33 2.73 -18.47
N TYR A 425 -7.29 1.95 -18.23
CA TYR A 425 -6.43 2.04 -17.04
C TYR A 425 -4.96 2.04 -17.41
N ASN A 426 -4.12 2.58 -16.52
CA ASN A 426 -2.67 2.57 -16.69
C ASN A 426 -2.12 1.27 -16.12
N LEU A 427 -1.54 0.44 -16.99
CA LEU A 427 -0.83 -0.77 -16.57
C LEU A 427 0.66 -0.62 -16.81
N GLU A 428 1.47 -1.06 -15.86
CA GLU A 428 2.93 -1.13 -16.01
C GLU A 428 3.36 -2.56 -16.32
N HIS A 429 4.16 -2.69 -17.38
CA HIS A 429 4.84 -3.93 -17.70
C HIS A 429 6.27 -3.64 -18.16
N ASP A 430 7.25 -4.35 -17.61
CA ASP A 430 8.68 -4.19 -17.90
C ASP A 430 9.17 -2.72 -17.82
N GLY A 431 8.68 -1.97 -16.83
CA GLY A 431 9.02 -0.55 -16.64
C GLY A 431 8.33 0.42 -17.61
N VAL A 432 7.37 -0.08 -18.41
CA VAL A 432 6.62 0.72 -19.38
C VAL A 432 5.16 0.80 -18.97
N VAL A 433 4.70 2.02 -18.69
CA VAL A 433 3.28 2.30 -18.45
C VAL A 433 2.54 2.50 -19.77
N SER A 434 1.47 1.75 -19.97
CA SER A 434 0.59 1.86 -21.13
C SER A 434 -0.88 1.92 -20.72
N VAL A 435 -1.70 2.58 -21.55
CA VAL A 435 -3.15 2.62 -21.32
C VAL A 435 -3.77 1.37 -21.94
N VAL A 436 -4.46 0.60 -21.11
CA VAL A 436 -5.06 -0.68 -21.47
C VAL A 436 -6.55 -0.66 -21.14
N GLU A 437 -7.38 -1.12 -22.07
CA GLU A 437 -8.80 -1.31 -21.83
C GLU A 437 -8.99 -2.54 -20.93
N CYS A 438 -9.39 -2.34 -19.68
CA CYS A 438 -9.75 -3.40 -18.75
C CYS A 438 -11.26 -3.63 -18.79
N ASP A 439 -11.65 -4.90 -18.98
CA ASP A 439 -13.00 -5.34 -18.72
C ASP A 439 -13.10 -5.90 -17.31
N MET A 440 -13.65 -5.10 -16.40
CA MET A 440 -13.77 -5.43 -14.98
C MET A 440 -14.88 -6.45 -14.69
N ASP A 441 -15.83 -6.67 -15.61
CA ASP A 441 -16.83 -7.74 -15.47
C ASP A 441 -16.18 -9.12 -15.67
N GLU A 442 -15.14 -9.20 -16.52
CA GLU A 442 -14.37 -10.42 -16.79
C GLU A 442 -13.02 -10.47 -16.05
N GLY A 443 -12.57 -9.32 -15.52
CA GLY A 443 -11.31 -9.12 -14.81
C GLY A 443 -10.09 -9.32 -15.70
N CYS A 444 -10.10 -8.75 -16.91
CA CYS A 444 -9.09 -9.03 -17.92
C CYS A 444 -8.74 -7.81 -18.78
N ALA A 445 -7.54 -7.82 -19.35
CA ALA A 445 -7.05 -6.82 -20.30
C ALA A 445 -7.51 -7.14 -21.73
N VAL A 446 -8.24 -6.22 -22.37
CA VAL A 446 -8.71 -6.35 -23.75
C VAL A 446 -7.57 -5.99 -24.71
N VAL A 447 -6.98 -7.01 -25.34
CA VAL A 447 -5.85 -6.84 -26.27
C VAL A 447 -6.26 -6.91 -27.74
N VAL A 448 -7.43 -7.48 -28.02
CA VAL A 448 -8.02 -7.52 -29.37
C VAL A 448 -9.51 -7.25 -29.26
N ASN A 449 -9.99 -6.30 -30.07
CA ASN A 449 -11.41 -6.02 -30.26
C ASN A 449 -11.66 -5.68 -31.74
N GLU A 450 -11.92 -6.69 -32.56
CA GLU A 450 -12.09 -6.59 -34.00
C GLU A 450 -13.55 -6.85 -34.39
N ASP A 451 -14.30 -5.77 -34.59
CA ASP A 451 -15.69 -5.75 -35.08
C ASP A 451 -15.80 -5.61 -36.62
N PHE A 452 -14.65 -5.44 -37.30
CA PHE A 452 -14.51 -5.26 -38.75
C PHE A 452 -15.29 -4.09 -39.39
N GLU A 453 -15.97 -3.24 -38.62
CA GLU A 453 -16.78 -2.13 -39.14
C GLU A 453 -15.91 -1.04 -39.78
N SER A 454 -14.67 -0.94 -39.34
CA SER A 454 -13.64 -0.07 -39.91
C SER A 454 -12.72 -0.77 -40.93
N GLY A 455 -13.01 -2.02 -41.25
CA GLY A 455 -12.17 -2.91 -42.05
C GLY A 455 -11.36 -3.87 -41.18
N ALA A 456 -10.79 -4.92 -41.79
CA ALA A 456 -9.97 -5.87 -41.08
C ALA A 456 -8.51 -5.40 -40.97
N SER A 457 -7.91 -5.58 -39.79
CA SER A 457 -6.49 -5.31 -39.58
C SER A 457 -5.59 -6.19 -40.45
N SER A 458 -4.35 -5.75 -40.65
CA SER A 458 -3.36 -6.50 -41.43
C SER A 458 -2.87 -7.77 -40.73
N ALA A 459 -3.28 -8.04 -39.50
CA ALA A 459 -2.96 -9.26 -38.77
C ALA A 459 -3.67 -10.48 -39.37
N TRP A 460 -4.83 -10.28 -39.99
CA TRP A 460 -5.62 -11.36 -40.57
C TRP A 460 -5.04 -11.88 -41.90
N SER A 461 -5.16 -13.19 -42.11
CA SER A 461 -4.80 -13.88 -43.35
C SER A 461 -5.62 -13.44 -44.57
N LEU A 462 -6.74 -12.77 -44.31
CA LEU A 462 -7.60 -12.10 -45.30
C LEU A 462 -7.95 -10.71 -44.77
N THR A 463 -7.98 -9.70 -45.64
CA THR A 463 -8.36 -8.32 -45.26
C THR A 463 -9.65 -7.84 -45.93
N THR A 464 -10.32 -8.70 -46.69
CA THR A 464 -11.55 -8.34 -47.40
C THR A 464 -12.73 -8.49 -46.46
N THR A 465 -13.39 -7.37 -46.15
CA THR A 465 -14.62 -7.35 -45.37
C THR A 465 -15.84 -7.19 -46.28
N THR A 466 -16.97 -7.75 -45.84
CA THR A 466 -18.24 -7.68 -46.57
C THR A 466 -19.36 -7.21 -45.65
N ASN A 467 -20.13 -6.21 -46.09
CA ASN A 467 -21.31 -5.78 -45.37
C ASN A 467 -22.45 -6.80 -45.56
N CYS A 468 -22.78 -7.52 -44.49
CA CYS A 468 -23.77 -8.58 -44.41
C CYS A 468 -25.06 -8.17 -43.70
N GLY A 469 -25.54 -6.95 -43.96
CA GLY A 469 -26.87 -6.52 -43.55
C GLY A 469 -27.08 -6.62 -42.04
N ALA A 470 -27.87 -7.61 -41.60
CA ALA A 470 -28.16 -7.84 -40.18
C ALA A 470 -26.97 -8.35 -39.36
N PHE A 471 -25.97 -8.95 -40.00
CA PHE A 471 -24.71 -9.37 -39.37
C PHE A 471 -23.61 -8.32 -39.50
N SER A 472 -24.00 -7.07 -39.77
CA SER A 472 -23.08 -5.93 -39.91
C SER A 472 -21.92 -6.22 -40.87
N THR A 473 -20.74 -5.67 -40.67
CA THR A 473 -19.57 -5.88 -41.54
C THR A 473 -18.75 -7.04 -41.03
N ILE A 474 -18.52 -8.07 -41.86
CA ILE A 474 -17.80 -9.27 -41.43
C ILE A 474 -16.50 -9.43 -42.20
N LEU A 475 -15.51 -10.12 -41.62
CA LEU A 475 -14.34 -10.57 -42.36
C LEU A 475 -14.68 -11.81 -43.20
N GLY A 476 -14.32 -11.79 -44.49
CA GLY A 476 -14.72 -12.83 -45.44
C GLY A 476 -16.06 -12.49 -46.09
N GLY A 477 -16.97 -13.46 -46.17
CA GLY A 477 -18.29 -13.27 -46.75
C GLY A 477 -18.51 -14.01 -48.07
N TYR A 478 -19.74 -13.90 -48.59
CA TYR A 478 -20.16 -14.62 -49.78
C TYR A 478 -19.36 -14.21 -51.03
N GLY A 479 -18.90 -15.19 -51.77
CA GLY A 479 -18.06 -15.00 -52.96
C GLY A 479 -16.60 -14.68 -52.63
N ILE A 480 -16.25 -14.57 -51.34
CA ILE A 480 -14.90 -14.21 -50.89
C ILE A 480 -14.12 -15.43 -50.46
N ILE A 481 -14.67 -16.23 -49.53
CA ILE A 481 -14.00 -17.42 -49.01
C ILE A 481 -14.98 -18.59 -48.83
N ALA A 482 -14.59 -19.75 -49.37
CA ALA A 482 -15.24 -21.03 -49.13
C ALA A 482 -14.42 -21.83 -48.12
N GLY A 483 -13.61 -22.79 -48.56
CA GLY A 483 -12.71 -23.59 -47.71
C GLY A 483 -11.43 -22.86 -47.31
N GLY A 484 -10.93 -23.14 -46.11
CA GLY A 484 -9.66 -22.61 -45.61
C GLY A 484 -9.77 -22.05 -44.20
N THR A 485 -8.74 -21.30 -43.81
CA THR A 485 -8.60 -20.77 -42.45
C THR A 485 -8.40 -19.26 -42.49
N LEU A 486 -9.32 -18.54 -41.84
CA LEU A 486 -9.10 -17.16 -41.40
C LEU A 486 -8.29 -17.23 -40.12
N THR A 487 -7.14 -16.57 -40.06
CA THR A 487 -6.27 -16.59 -38.88
C THR A 487 -5.60 -15.25 -38.70
N ALA A 488 -5.47 -14.82 -37.46
CA ALA A 488 -4.65 -13.69 -37.06
C ALA A 488 -3.80 -14.08 -35.84
N THR A 489 -2.62 -13.50 -35.76
CA THR A 489 -1.69 -13.67 -34.65
C THR A 489 -1.32 -12.30 -34.13
N TRP A 490 -1.39 -12.12 -32.83
CA TRP A 490 -1.01 -10.89 -32.14
C TRP A 490 0.14 -11.17 -31.18
N ASP A 491 0.97 -10.16 -31.00
CA ASP A 491 1.97 -10.10 -29.94
C ASP A 491 1.26 -9.64 -28.67
N VAL A 492 1.43 -10.41 -27.60
CA VAL A 492 0.82 -10.21 -26.29
C VAL A 492 1.87 -10.34 -25.18
N SER A 493 3.15 -10.21 -25.52
CA SER A 493 4.26 -10.19 -24.56
C SER A 493 4.05 -9.17 -23.45
N ASP A 494 3.46 -8.02 -23.81
CA ASP A 494 3.34 -6.86 -22.92
C ASP A 494 2.27 -7.05 -21.82
N TYR A 495 1.58 -8.19 -21.82
CA TYR A 495 0.48 -8.49 -20.93
C TYR A 495 0.78 -9.81 -20.22
N PRO A 496 1.29 -9.82 -18.99
CA PRO A 496 1.41 -11.04 -18.21
C PRO A 496 0.04 -11.70 -18.03
N HIS A 497 -0.07 -12.99 -18.36
CA HIS A 497 -1.33 -13.72 -18.27
C HIS A 497 -1.11 -15.22 -18.12
N THR A 498 -2.15 -15.89 -17.64
CA THR A 498 -2.21 -17.35 -17.52
C THR A 498 -3.42 -17.94 -18.24
N GLU A 499 -4.39 -17.08 -18.59
CA GLU A 499 -5.58 -17.45 -19.34
C GLU A 499 -5.92 -16.40 -20.41
N ALA A 500 -6.49 -16.87 -21.51
CA ALA A 500 -7.07 -16.04 -22.55
C ALA A 500 -8.56 -16.36 -22.70
N LEU A 501 -9.40 -15.34 -22.59
CA LEU A 501 -10.82 -15.37 -22.93
C LEU A 501 -10.95 -14.92 -24.37
N VAL A 502 -11.33 -15.84 -25.24
CA VAL A 502 -11.48 -15.56 -26.68
C VAL A 502 -12.94 -15.74 -27.05
N SER A 503 -13.50 -14.73 -27.72
CA SER A 503 -14.82 -14.82 -28.35
C SER A 503 -14.77 -14.41 -29.81
N LEU A 504 -15.65 -15.01 -30.62
CA LEU A 504 -15.90 -14.61 -31.99
C LEU A 504 -17.29 -15.05 -32.44
N ALA A 505 -17.87 -14.32 -33.37
CA ALA A 505 -19.04 -14.74 -34.11
C ALA A 505 -18.63 -15.46 -35.39
N TYR A 506 -19.01 -16.72 -35.54
CA TYR A 506 -18.81 -17.48 -36.78
C TYR A 506 -20.05 -17.35 -37.66
N ILE A 507 -19.86 -16.89 -38.90
CA ILE A 507 -20.94 -16.63 -39.84
C ILE A 507 -20.94 -17.71 -40.92
N LYS A 508 -21.95 -18.57 -40.87
CA LYS A 508 -22.26 -19.54 -41.93
C LYS A 508 -23.04 -18.80 -43.01
N LEU A 509 -22.60 -18.88 -44.26
CA LEU A 509 -23.29 -18.27 -45.39
C LEU A 509 -23.69 -19.30 -46.44
N ASP A 510 -24.90 -19.12 -46.96
CA ASP A 510 -25.49 -19.94 -48.03
C ASP A 510 -25.60 -21.45 -47.69
N SER A 511 -25.37 -22.32 -48.68
CA SER A 511 -25.57 -23.77 -48.53
C SER A 511 -24.36 -24.44 -47.90
N TRP A 512 -24.60 -25.45 -47.07
CA TRP A 512 -23.57 -26.28 -46.42
C TRP A 512 -24.18 -27.69 -46.35
N ASP A 513 -23.61 -28.72 -46.95
CA ASP A 513 -24.24 -30.05 -47.02
C ASP A 513 -23.78 -31.05 -45.95
N GLY A 514 -22.92 -30.60 -45.04
CA GLY A 514 -22.44 -31.35 -43.88
C GLY A 514 -20.98 -31.07 -43.53
N GLU A 515 -20.43 -29.98 -44.03
CA GLU A 515 -19.05 -29.58 -43.82
C GLU A 515 -18.82 -29.05 -42.41
N THR A 516 -17.58 -29.21 -41.97
CA THR A 516 -17.17 -28.85 -40.63
C THR A 516 -16.74 -27.38 -40.58
N ALA A 517 -17.34 -26.63 -39.67
CA ALA A 517 -16.85 -25.36 -39.17
C ALA A 517 -16.09 -25.60 -37.87
N SER A 518 -15.06 -24.79 -37.62
CA SER A 518 -14.29 -24.88 -36.37
C SER A 518 -13.60 -23.57 -36.03
N ALA A 519 -13.38 -23.35 -34.74
CA ALA A 519 -12.61 -22.24 -34.19
C ALA A 519 -11.55 -22.76 -33.23
N ALA A 520 -10.37 -22.15 -33.24
CA ALA A 520 -9.22 -22.57 -32.46
C ALA A 520 -8.39 -21.39 -31.97
N VAL A 521 -7.78 -21.59 -30.79
CA VAL A 521 -6.75 -20.71 -30.21
C VAL A 521 -5.45 -21.50 -30.21
N ASP A 522 -4.39 -20.96 -30.79
CA ASP A 522 -3.06 -21.59 -30.97
C ASP A 522 -3.11 -23.00 -31.59
N GLY A 523 -4.04 -23.16 -32.54
CA GLY A 523 -4.29 -24.43 -33.22
C GLY A 523 -5.04 -25.47 -32.37
N VAL A 524 -5.37 -25.16 -31.12
CA VAL A 524 -6.23 -26.00 -30.27
C VAL A 524 -7.68 -25.62 -30.50
N THR A 525 -8.43 -26.54 -31.12
CA THR A 525 -9.86 -26.35 -31.43
C THR A 525 -10.70 -26.32 -30.15
N PHE A 526 -11.41 -25.20 -29.92
CA PHE A 526 -12.34 -25.06 -28.80
C PHE A 526 -13.81 -25.23 -29.23
N TRP A 527 -14.10 -25.03 -30.51
CA TRP A 527 -15.42 -25.27 -31.09
C TRP A 527 -15.30 -25.96 -32.45
N SER A 528 -16.16 -26.94 -32.71
CA SER A 528 -16.29 -27.57 -34.02
C SER A 528 -17.68 -28.17 -34.20
N GLU A 529 -18.30 -27.91 -35.34
CA GLU A 529 -19.63 -28.39 -35.68
C GLU A 529 -19.74 -28.73 -37.16
N ALA A 530 -20.53 -29.76 -37.50
CA ALA A 530 -20.92 -30.04 -38.88
C ALA A 530 -22.23 -29.32 -39.16
N LEU A 531 -22.22 -28.37 -40.11
CA LEU A 531 -23.37 -27.52 -40.42
C LEU A 531 -24.11 -28.04 -41.67
N TYR A 532 -25.44 -27.91 -41.71
CA TYR A 532 -26.29 -28.57 -42.72
C TYR A 532 -27.39 -27.64 -43.28
N TYR A 533 -27.59 -27.64 -44.61
CA TYR A 533 -28.75 -27.15 -45.38
C TYR A 533 -28.60 -27.45 -46.90
N TYR A 534 -29.65 -27.99 -47.55
CA TYR A 534 -29.59 -28.59 -48.91
C TYR A 534 -30.08 -27.71 -50.09
N ASP A 535 -30.65 -26.54 -49.84
CA ASP A 535 -31.08 -25.58 -50.88
C ASP A 535 -30.63 -24.18 -50.41
N GLY A 536 -29.82 -23.47 -51.18
CA GLY A 536 -29.21 -22.18 -50.79
C GLY A 536 -29.90 -20.92 -51.34
N ALA A 537 -29.73 -19.82 -50.59
CA ALA A 537 -29.60 -18.42 -50.99
C ALA A 537 -30.38 -17.44 -50.07
N GLU A 538 -29.67 -16.76 -49.18
CA GLU A 538 -29.63 -15.29 -49.16
C GLU A 538 -28.25 -14.89 -48.64
N VAL A 539 -27.62 -13.91 -49.30
CA VAL A 539 -26.17 -13.92 -49.61
C VAL A 539 -25.28 -13.24 -48.54
N CYS A 540 -25.85 -12.42 -47.67
CA CYS A 540 -25.15 -11.60 -46.67
C CYS A 540 -26.22 -10.88 -45.82
N GLY A 541 -27.04 -11.64 -45.07
CA GLY A 541 -27.95 -11.09 -44.03
C GLY A 541 -29.13 -10.20 -44.48
N TRP A 542 -29.78 -10.48 -45.62
CA TRP A 542 -30.80 -9.58 -46.20
C TRP A 542 -32.27 -9.78 -45.74
N ASN A 543 -32.65 -10.82 -44.98
CA ASN A 543 -33.99 -10.89 -44.35
C ASN A 543 -34.00 -11.61 -42.99
N ARG A 544 -34.57 -10.92 -41.99
CA ARG A 544 -34.78 -11.43 -40.63
C ARG A 544 -35.57 -12.74 -40.59
N GLY A 545 -35.02 -13.74 -39.92
CA GLY A 545 -35.66 -14.37 -38.75
C GLY A 545 -37.03 -15.03 -38.97
N TYR A 546 -37.31 -15.55 -40.16
CA TYR A 546 -38.31 -16.60 -40.34
C TYR A 546 -37.61 -17.96 -40.17
N GLU A 547 -38.29 -18.95 -39.59
CA GLU A 547 -37.85 -20.36 -39.67
C GLU A 547 -37.50 -20.68 -41.14
N GLY A 548 -36.21 -20.86 -41.44
CA GLY A 548 -35.70 -21.15 -42.78
C GLY A 548 -34.78 -20.10 -43.45
N SER A 549 -34.08 -19.20 -42.72
CA SER A 549 -32.96 -18.46 -43.33
C SER A 549 -31.71 -19.33 -43.41
N TYR A 550 -30.92 -19.15 -44.48
CA TYR A 550 -29.77 -20.01 -44.79
C TYR A 550 -28.45 -19.55 -44.15
N ASP A 551 -28.37 -18.25 -43.85
CA ASP A 551 -27.26 -17.66 -43.11
C ASP A 551 -27.49 -17.80 -41.61
N GLU A 552 -26.45 -18.18 -40.88
CA GLU A 552 -26.48 -18.38 -39.43
C GLU A 552 -25.29 -17.71 -38.77
N ARG A 553 -25.52 -17.15 -37.58
CA ARG A 553 -24.49 -16.55 -36.73
C ARG A 553 -24.37 -17.38 -35.46
N HIS A 554 -23.16 -17.87 -35.22
CA HIS A 554 -22.83 -18.71 -34.08
C HIS A 554 -21.91 -17.92 -33.17
N GLU A 555 -22.40 -17.54 -31.99
CA GLU A 555 -21.61 -16.84 -30.97
C GLU A 555 -20.76 -17.87 -30.23
N LEU A 556 -19.44 -17.74 -30.35
CA LEU A 556 -18.48 -18.65 -29.77
C LEU A 556 -17.66 -17.95 -28.69
N SER A 557 -17.41 -18.65 -27.59
CA SER A 557 -16.51 -18.19 -26.54
C SER A 557 -15.78 -19.36 -25.88
N ALA A 558 -14.55 -19.12 -25.44
CA ALA A 558 -13.75 -20.08 -24.69
C ALA A 558 -12.76 -19.38 -23.76
N THR A 559 -12.56 -19.98 -22.59
CA THR A 559 -11.41 -19.68 -21.72
C THR A 559 -10.35 -20.74 -21.96
N VAL A 560 -9.14 -20.32 -22.31
CA VAL A 560 -8.02 -21.20 -22.66
C VAL A 560 -6.84 -20.86 -21.78
N ALA A 561 -6.20 -21.87 -21.17
CA ALA A 561 -4.94 -21.66 -20.48
C ALA A 561 -3.88 -21.25 -21.51
N HIS A 562 -3.30 -20.06 -21.33
CA HIS A 562 -2.42 -19.41 -22.29
C HIS A 562 -1.40 -18.54 -21.54
N SER A 563 -0.13 -18.59 -21.93
CA SER A 563 0.96 -17.83 -21.29
C SER A 563 2.10 -17.55 -22.26
N ALA A 564 1.83 -17.70 -23.57
CA ALA A 564 2.81 -17.45 -24.60
C ALA A 564 2.75 -15.98 -25.02
N ASP A 565 3.89 -15.46 -25.47
CA ASP A 565 4.01 -14.07 -25.96
C ASP A 565 3.18 -13.79 -27.21
N THR A 566 2.65 -14.82 -27.88
CA THR A 566 1.80 -14.64 -29.05
C THR A 566 0.55 -15.48 -28.96
N ILE A 567 -0.59 -14.90 -29.30
CA ILE A 567 -1.86 -15.62 -29.39
C ILE A 567 -2.36 -15.66 -30.83
N THR A 568 -2.78 -16.84 -31.28
CA THR A 568 -3.34 -17.04 -32.63
C THR A 568 -4.79 -17.47 -32.57
N VAL A 569 -5.69 -16.63 -33.07
CA VAL A 569 -7.11 -16.99 -33.25
C VAL A 569 -7.32 -17.44 -34.69
N SER A 570 -8.09 -18.52 -34.86
CA SER A 570 -8.42 -19.02 -36.19
C SER A 570 -9.85 -19.56 -36.30
N ALA A 571 -10.45 -19.34 -37.46
CA ALA A 571 -11.73 -19.87 -37.87
C ALA A 571 -11.54 -20.62 -39.20
N THR A 572 -11.89 -21.90 -39.21
CA THR A 572 -11.65 -22.82 -40.32
C THR A 572 -12.93 -23.45 -40.81
N SER A 573 -13.10 -23.50 -42.12
CA SER A 573 -14.14 -24.26 -42.78
C SER A 573 -13.55 -25.38 -43.65
N ALA A 574 -14.26 -26.52 -43.69
CA ALA A 574 -13.97 -27.63 -44.59
C ALA A 574 -14.86 -27.60 -45.85
N LEU A 575 -15.36 -26.42 -46.22
CA LEU A 575 -16.18 -26.21 -47.42
C LEU A 575 -15.46 -26.74 -48.66
N ASN A 576 -16.21 -27.41 -49.53
CA ASN A 576 -15.66 -28.17 -50.65
C ASN A 576 -16.13 -27.66 -52.02
N GLN A 577 -16.99 -26.65 -52.03
CA GLN A 577 -17.42 -25.93 -53.23
C GLN A 577 -16.79 -24.53 -53.33
N ASP A 578 -17.08 -23.83 -54.42
CA ASP A 578 -16.56 -22.48 -54.65
C ASP A 578 -17.28 -21.45 -53.78
N ALA A 579 -16.64 -20.30 -53.52
CA ALA A 579 -17.18 -19.24 -52.67
C ALA A 579 -18.51 -18.63 -53.18
N GLY A 580 -18.93 -18.91 -54.41
CA GLY A 580 -20.25 -18.50 -54.90
C GLY A 580 -21.41 -19.43 -54.51
N ASP A 581 -21.14 -20.52 -53.77
CA ASP A 581 -22.12 -21.56 -53.42
C ASP A 581 -22.05 -21.92 -51.94
N GLU A 582 -20.84 -21.97 -51.38
CA GLU A 582 -20.58 -22.18 -49.96
C GLU A 582 -19.64 -21.09 -49.47
N SER A 583 -19.99 -20.38 -48.40
CA SER A 583 -19.11 -19.36 -47.84
C SER A 583 -19.21 -19.26 -46.33
N PHE A 584 -18.23 -18.56 -45.77
CA PHE A 584 -18.25 -18.19 -44.37
C PHE A 584 -17.59 -16.83 -44.14
N GLY A 585 -17.75 -16.33 -42.92
CA GLY A 585 -16.99 -15.22 -42.40
C GLY A 585 -16.95 -15.25 -40.89
N ILE A 586 -16.32 -14.25 -40.30
CA ILE A 586 -16.28 -14.05 -38.86
C ILE A 586 -16.52 -12.58 -38.52
N ASP A 587 -16.96 -12.36 -37.29
CA ASP A 587 -17.27 -11.05 -36.74
C ASP A 587 -16.99 -11.03 -35.22
N ASP A 588 -16.97 -9.84 -34.62
CA ASP A 588 -16.84 -9.62 -33.17
C ASP A 588 -15.72 -10.47 -32.50
N VAL A 589 -14.52 -10.44 -33.07
CA VAL A 589 -13.38 -11.18 -32.52
C VAL A 589 -12.80 -10.39 -31.36
N ARG A 590 -12.86 -10.96 -30.17
CA ARG A 590 -12.33 -10.36 -28.95
C ARG A 590 -11.37 -11.31 -28.25
N VAL A 591 -10.26 -10.77 -27.77
CA VAL A 591 -9.28 -11.47 -26.93
C VAL A 591 -9.08 -10.64 -25.68
N CYS A 592 -9.32 -11.26 -24.53
CA CYS A 592 -9.11 -10.68 -23.22
C CYS A 592 -8.15 -11.57 -22.42
N LEU A 593 -7.13 -10.99 -21.79
CA LEU A 593 -6.06 -11.71 -21.09
C LEU A 593 -6.17 -11.52 -19.58
N ARG A 594 -5.98 -12.62 -18.83
CA ARG A 594 -6.08 -12.64 -17.36
C ARG A 594 -4.92 -13.38 -16.72
#